data_AF-A0A962WKE9-F1
#
_entry.id   AF-A0A962WKE9-F1
#
_cell.length_a   1.000
_cell.length_b   1.000
_cell.length_c   1.000
_cell.angle_alpha   90.00
_cell.angle_beta   90.00
_cell.angle_gamma   90.00
#
_symmetry.space_group_name_H-M   'P 1'
#
loop_
_entity.id
_entity.type
_entity.pdbx_description
1 polymer ?
#
loop_
_entity_poly.entity_id
_entity_poly.type
_entity_poly.pdbx_seq_one_letter_code
_entity_poly.pdbx_strand_id
1 'polypeptide(L)' 'TTTRLPSPRGDALVYQQTMYLGGDESSVYFSFENVGSMAVFAIAFPTPDPSIPVKGTLPQTFLEITEEQAARAEAV' A
#
# COMPACT_ATOMS: atom_id res chain seq x y z
N THR A 1 -9.27 9.46 -8.57
CA THR A 1 -10.21 8.33 -8.44
C THR A 1 -9.74 7.41 -7.34
N THR A 2 -10.60 6.52 -6.83
CA THR A 2 -10.20 5.49 -5.84
C THR A 2 -10.59 4.12 -6.38
N THR A 3 -9.61 3.24 -6.49
CA THR A 3 -9.75 1.88 -7.06
C THR A 3 -9.36 0.86 -6.02
N ARG A 4 -10.22 -0.12 -5.75
CA ARG A 4 -9.88 -1.24 -4.86
C ARG A 4 -8.86 -2.15 -5.55
N LEU A 5 -7.83 -2.55 -4.82
CA LEU A 5 -6.83 -3.50 -5.29
C LEU A 5 -7.11 -4.90 -4.74
N PRO A 6 -6.70 -5.97 -5.45
CA PRO A 6 -6.74 -7.33 -4.90
C PRO A 6 -5.87 -7.44 -3.65
N SER A 7 -6.32 -8.23 -2.68
CA SER A 7 -5.56 -8.60 -1.48
C SER A 7 -5.85 -10.07 -1.13
N PRO A 8 -4.86 -10.82 -0.61
CA PRO A 8 -5.06 -12.18 -0.14
C PRO A 8 -6.00 -12.27 1.07
N ARG A 9 -6.05 -11.25 1.94
CA ARG A 9 -7.02 -11.17 3.04
C ARG A 9 -8.32 -10.54 2.57
N GLY A 10 -9.43 -11.27 2.73
CA GLY A 10 -10.73 -10.85 2.19
C GLY A 10 -11.34 -9.62 2.87
N ASP A 11 -10.97 -9.39 4.14
CA ASP A 11 -11.38 -8.24 4.96
C ASP A 11 -10.40 -7.06 4.87
N ALA A 12 -9.25 -7.25 4.23
CA ALA A 12 -8.32 -6.16 3.95
C ALA A 12 -8.93 -5.14 2.98
N LEU A 13 -8.77 -3.87 3.35
CA LEU A 13 -9.21 -2.73 2.58
C LEU A 13 -8.01 -2.09 1.90
N VAL A 14 -7.72 -2.54 0.67
CA VAL A 14 -6.57 -2.09 -0.11
C VAL A 14 -7.01 -1.25 -1.30
N TYR A 15 -6.43 -0.06 -1.45
CA TYR A 15 -6.83 0.92 -2.47
C TYR A 15 -5.65 1.60 -3.14
N GLN A 16 -5.82 1.92 -4.41
CA GLN A 16 -5.07 2.96 -5.12
C GLN A 16 -5.94 4.21 -5.21
N GLN A 17 -5.45 5.34 -4.71
CA GLN A 17 -6.07 6.64 -4.90
C GLN A 17 -5.23 7.48 -5.84
N THR A 18 -5.80 7.82 -6.99
CA THR A 18 -5.22 8.75 -7.95
C THR A 18 -5.70 10.16 -7.65
N MET A 19 -4.77 11.08 -7.43
CA MET A 19 -5.02 12.51 -7.22
C MET A 19 -4.47 13.30 -8.40
N TYR A 20 -5.19 14.35 -8.80
CA TYR A 20 -4.68 15.35 -9.74
C TYR A 20 -4.31 16.60 -8.95
N LEU A 21 -3.03 16.96 -8.97
CA LEU A 21 -2.50 18.13 -8.27
C LEU A 21 -1.60 18.92 -9.22
N GLY A 22 -1.94 20.19 -9.47
CA GLY A 22 -1.09 21.06 -10.31
C GLY A 22 -0.98 20.64 -11.78
N GLY A 23 -1.87 19.79 -12.27
CA GLY A 23 -1.80 19.23 -13.63
C GLY A 23 -1.14 17.85 -13.71
N ASP A 24 -0.53 17.39 -12.62
CA ASP A 24 0.09 16.09 -12.52
C ASP A 24 -0.84 15.07 -11.87
N GLU A 25 -0.77 13.83 -12.35
CA GLU A 25 -1.47 12.69 -11.77
C GLU A 25 -0.51 11.93 -10.85
N SER A 26 -0.91 11.72 -9.58
CA SER A 26 -0.14 10.94 -8.62
C SER A 26 -1.02 9.90 -7.94
N SER A 27 -0.54 8.67 -7.88
CA SER A 27 -1.23 7.55 -7.22
C SER A 27 -0.61 7.25 -5.87
N VAL A 28 -1.43 7.20 -4.82
CA VAL A 28 -1.07 6.77 -3.46
C VAL A 28 -1.76 5.45 -3.16
N TYR A 29 -1.12 4.59 -2.38
CA TYR A 29 -1.65 3.27 -2.03
C TYR A 29 -1.90 3.16 -0.54
N PHE A 30 -3.00 2.52 -0.17
CA PHE A 30 -3.46 2.37 1.21
C PHE A 30 -3.82 0.92 1.48
N SER A 31 -3.55 0.45 2.69
CA SER A 31 -4.08 -0.80 3.23
C SER A 31 -4.55 -0.58 4.67
N PHE A 32 -5.71 -1.11 5.00
CA PHE A 32 -6.24 -1.19 6.36
C PHE A 32 -6.67 -2.62 6.62
N GLU A 33 -6.07 -3.24 7.64
CA GLU A 33 -6.28 -4.64 7.98
C GLU A 33 -6.49 -4.77 9.49
N ASN A 34 -7.59 -5.38 9.90
CA ASN A 34 -7.77 -5.83 11.27
C ASN A 34 -7.27 -7.27 11.34
N VAL A 35 -6.24 -7.53 12.14
CA VAL A 35 -5.56 -8.82 12.21
C VAL A 35 -5.54 -9.29 13.66
N GLY A 36 -6.37 -10.28 13.98
CA GLY A 36 -6.53 -10.76 15.35
C GLY A 36 -6.97 -9.65 16.30
N SER A 37 -6.10 -9.30 17.26
CA SER A 37 -6.32 -8.19 18.21
C SER A 37 -5.63 -6.88 17.80
N MET A 38 -4.95 -6.87 16.66
CA MET A 38 -4.17 -5.74 16.15
C MET A 38 -4.80 -5.14 14.90
N ALA A 39 -4.34 -3.93 14.55
CA ALA A 39 -4.64 -3.30 13.28
C ALA A 39 -3.33 -2.94 12.57
N VAL A 40 -3.26 -3.24 11.28
CA VAL A 40 -2.17 -2.83 10.39
C VAL A 40 -2.70 -1.77 9.44
N PHE A 41 -2.05 -0.60 9.44
CA PHE A 41 -2.31 0.48 8.51
C PHE A 41 -1.03 0.79 7.74
N ALA A 42 -1.14 0.85 6.41
CA ALA A 42 -0.01 1.13 5.54
C ALA A 42 -0.39 2.15 4.47
N ILE A 43 0.57 3.02 4.14
CA ILE A 43 0.44 4.03 3.09
C ILE A 43 1.75 4.12 2.31
N ALA A 44 1.67 4.20 0.98
CA ALA A 44 2.83 4.39 0.10
C ALA A 44 2.63 5.57 -0.84
N PHE A 45 3.58 6.51 -0.80
CA PHE A 45 3.67 7.67 -1.68
C PHE A 45 4.81 7.46 -2.68
N PRO A 46 4.58 7.59 -4.00
CA PRO A 46 5.66 7.59 -4.98
C PRO A 46 6.51 8.85 -4.79
N THR A 47 7.76 8.66 -4.39
CA THR A 47 8.75 9.74 -4.17
C THR A 47 9.97 9.47 -5.05
N PRO A 48 9.88 9.76 -6.37
CA PRO A 48 10.97 9.44 -7.30
C PRO A 48 12.20 10.29 -7.00
N ASP A 49 13.33 9.62 -6.73
CA ASP A 49 14.64 10.23 -6.61
C ASP A 49 15.54 9.75 -7.78
N PRO A 50 15.91 10.63 -8.72
CA PRO A 50 16.77 10.27 -9.86
C PRO A 50 18.17 9.79 -9.46
N SER A 51 18.64 10.12 -8.25
CA SER A 51 19.94 9.68 -7.75
C SER A 51 19.93 8.23 -7.25
N ILE A 52 18.76 7.64 -7.03
CA ILE A 52 18.58 6.27 -6.55
C ILE A 52 18.29 5.34 -7.74
N PRO A 53 19.23 4.46 -8.13
CA PRO A 53 19.08 3.62 -9.32
C PRO A 53 18.15 2.42 -9.10
N VAL A 54 18.00 1.95 -7.86
CA VAL A 54 17.16 0.79 -7.51
C VAL A 54 15.80 1.28 -7.02
N LYS A 55 14.73 0.80 -7.63
CA LYS A 55 13.36 1.25 -7.35
C LYS A 55 12.48 0.07 -6.95
N GLY A 56 11.68 0.22 -5.91
CA GLY A 56 10.58 -0.68 -5.63
C GLY A 56 9.46 -0.47 -6.64
N THR A 57 8.86 -1.54 -7.14
CA THR A 57 7.73 -1.46 -8.08
C THR A 57 6.45 -1.27 -7.29
N LEU A 58 5.78 -0.13 -7.46
CA LEU A 58 4.44 0.07 -6.92
C LEU A 58 3.36 -0.44 -7.90
N PRO A 59 2.26 -1.04 -7.41
CA PRO A 59 1.94 -1.30 -6.00
C PRO A 59 2.61 -2.55 -5.41
N GLN A 60 3.25 -3.41 -6.23
CA GLN A 60 3.68 -4.75 -5.81
C GLN A 60 4.48 -4.77 -4.50
N THR A 61 5.56 -3.98 -4.39
CA THR A 61 6.39 -3.95 -3.18
C THR A 61 5.61 -3.47 -1.96
N PHE A 62 4.66 -2.55 -2.14
CA PHE A 62 3.79 -2.11 -1.04
C PHE A 62 2.88 -3.24 -0.55
N LEU A 63 2.30 -4.02 -1.48
CA LEU A 63 1.42 -5.15 -1.14
C LEU A 63 2.20 -6.23 -0.40
N GLU A 64 3.39 -6.60 -0.89
CA GLU A 64 4.25 -7.62 -0.29
C GLU A 64 4.65 -7.24 1.14
N ILE A 65 5.14 -6.01 1.36
CA ILE A 65 5.57 -5.56 2.69
C ILE A 65 4.39 -5.48 3.66
N THR A 66 3.23 -5.02 3.19
CA THR A 66 2.02 -4.96 4.03
C THR A 66 1.59 -6.37 4.46
N GLU A 67 1.59 -7.33 3.55
CA GLU A 67 1.27 -8.73 3.84
C GLU A 67 2.24 -9.31 4.89
N GLU A 68 3.54 -9.05 4.77
CA GLU A 68 4.52 -9.46 5.77
C GLU A 68 4.24 -8.85 7.16
N GLN A 69 3.86 -7.56 7.21
CA GLN A 69 3.53 -6.93 8.50
C GLN A 69 2.23 -7.50 9.09
N ALA A 70 1.22 -7.76 8.26
CA ALA A 70 -0.01 -8.41 8.69
C ALA A 70 0.27 -9.82 9.25
N ALA A 71 1.09 -10.61 8.57
CA ALA A 71 1.49 -11.95 9.04
C ALA A 71 2.23 -11.89 10.38
N ARG A 72 3.09 -10.88 10.59
CA ARG A 72 3.76 -10.68 11.89
C ARG A 72 2.79 -10.28 12.99
N ALA A 73 1.81 -9.41 12.71
CA ALA A 73 0.78 -9.02 13.66
C ALA A 73 -0.13 -10.18 14.06
N GLU A 74 -0.42 -11.09 13.13
CA GLU A 74 -1.20 -12.31 13.38
C GLU A 74 -0.48 -13.32 14.29
N ALA A 75 0.85 -13.30 14.29
CA ALA A 75 1.68 -14.21 15.08
C ALA A 75 1.85 -13.79 16.55
N VAL A 76 1.25 -12.66 16.97
CA VAL A 76 1.29 -12.14 18.35
C VAL A 76 0.01 -12.51 19.09
#